data_AF-A0AAU1C5A5-F1
#
_entry.id   AF-A0AAU1C5A5-F1
#
_cell.length_a   1.000
_cell.length_b   1.000
_cell.length_c   1.000
_cell.angle_alpha   90.00
_cell.angle_beta   90.00
_cell.angle_gamma   90.00
#
_symmetry.space_group_name_H-M   'P 1'
#
loop_
_entity.id
_entity.type
_entity.pdbx_description
1 polymer ?
#
loop_
_entity_poly.entity_id
_entity_poly.type
_entity_poly.pdbx_seq_one_letter_code
_entity_poly.pdbx_strand_id
1 'polypeptide(L)'
;MKKRIGSYPRVRIEGGGRAVVSQAGGVVLVETVRKVGLGTAISAALAPWRKDRAVHDPGKTVLDVALAVALGGDCLADVGMLRAEPAVFGPVASDPTVSRLVDTLAAAGPKALTAIRSARAEVRKHVWKLAGASSPDTTGQVIVDLDGVLVLAHSDKQDATATWKKTYGHHPLMGFVDHGSGGTGEPVAALLRPGNAGSNTAADHITTAQLALAQLPKRYRRGRQTLIRTDSAGGTHEFVAWLAQRGRWLSYSVGMTVTEQIHQAVLKVPAAAWTPAVEPEGEIRDGAWVAELAGDVLDGWPKGMRLIVRKERPHPGAQLRLTDADGLRLTAFATSTTGIPIAALELRHRQRARAEDRIRAARATGLRNLPLHDTAQNQIWLEIIQLALDLLAWMPMLALTGKARRWEPRRLRLRLFSAAAQIVTTARRRRLRFARHWPWTDVITDALARLAALPNPD
;
A
#
# COMPACT_ATOMS: atom_id res chain seq x y z
N MET A 1 -48.09 -22.66 -23.65
CA MET A 1 -47.26 -21.98 -22.63
C MET A 1 -46.01 -22.81 -22.35
N LYS A 2 -44.82 -22.39 -22.81
CA LYS A 2 -43.57 -23.07 -22.41
C LYS A 2 -43.27 -22.71 -20.95
N LYS A 3 -43.32 -23.69 -20.04
CA LYS A 3 -42.88 -23.55 -18.64
C LYS A 3 -41.44 -23.00 -18.63
N ARG A 4 -41.24 -21.81 -18.05
CA ARG A 4 -39.90 -21.28 -17.77
C ARG A 4 -39.30 -22.12 -16.65
N ILE A 5 -38.34 -22.97 -16.98
CA ILE A 5 -37.54 -23.75 -16.04
C ILE A 5 -36.28 -22.93 -15.77
N GLY A 6 -36.31 -22.04 -14.77
CA GLY A 6 -35.11 -21.29 -14.36
C GLY A 6 -35.40 -19.90 -13.80
N SER A 7 -34.62 -19.51 -12.79
CA SER A 7 -34.63 -18.18 -12.14
C SER A 7 -33.97 -17.07 -12.97
N TYR A 8 -33.34 -17.39 -14.10
CA TYR A 8 -32.57 -16.46 -14.93
C TYR A 8 -33.10 -16.38 -16.38
N PRO A 9 -32.96 -15.23 -17.08
CA PRO A 9 -33.30 -15.11 -18.50
C PRO A 9 -32.48 -16.05 -19.39
N ARG A 10 -33.11 -16.64 -20.41
CA ARG A 10 -32.42 -17.42 -21.45
C ARG A 10 -32.00 -16.50 -22.60
N VAL A 11 -30.70 -16.45 -22.90
CA VAL A 11 -30.12 -15.72 -24.03
C VAL A 11 -29.51 -16.68 -25.06
N ARG A 12 -29.50 -16.29 -26.35
CA ARG A 12 -28.74 -16.99 -27.40
C ARG A 12 -27.31 -16.47 -27.37
N ILE A 13 -26.33 -17.37 -27.42
CA ILE A 13 -24.91 -17.06 -27.27
C ILE A 13 -24.27 -17.05 -28.66
N GLU A 14 -23.71 -15.91 -29.04
CA GLU A 14 -23.05 -15.69 -30.34
C GLU A 14 -21.79 -14.85 -30.15
N GLY A 15 -20.78 -15.09 -30.99
CA GLY A 15 -19.57 -14.27 -31.08
C GLY A 15 -19.69 -13.15 -32.13
N GLY A 16 -18.67 -12.31 -32.23
CA GLY A 16 -18.56 -11.30 -33.30
C GLY A 16 -19.22 -9.94 -33.02
N GLY A 17 -19.57 -9.67 -31.75
CA GLY A 17 -19.97 -8.34 -31.32
C GLY A 17 -18.91 -7.29 -31.69
N ARG A 18 -19.35 -6.12 -32.17
CA ARG A 18 -18.46 -5.05 -32.63
C ARG A 18 -18.52 -3.84 -31.71
N ALA A 19 -17.43 -3.07 -31.68
CA ALA A 19 -17.35 -1.79 -30.99
C ALA A 19 -17.63 -1.84 -29.47
N VAL A 20 -17.35 -2.98 -28.83
CA VAL A 20 -17.43 -3.15 -27.38
C VAL A 20 -16.04 -3.15 -26.81
N VAL A 21 -15.85 -2.44 -25.70
CA VAL A 21 -14.63 -2.46 -24.90
C VAL A 21 -14.98 -3.14 -23.57
N SER A 22 -14.32 -4.26 -23.31
CA SER A 22 -14.36 -4.95 -22.03
C SER A 22 -13.52 -4.20 -20.99
N GLN A 23 -13.98 -4.19 -19.74
CA GLN A 23 -13.31 -3.46 -18.66
C GLN A 23 -12.99 -1.98 -19.00
N ALA A 24 -13.91 -1.33 -19.73
CA ALA A 24 -13.73 0.03 -20.22
C ALA A 24 -13.53 1.06 -19.11
N GLY A 25 -14.01 0.79 -17.88
CA GLY A 25 -13.77 1.66 -16.73
C GLY A 25 -12.31 1.77 -16.30
N GLY A 26 -11.43 0.87 -16.78
CA GLY A 26 -9.98 0.99 -16.66
C GLY A 26 -9.42 2.28 -17.25
N VAL A 27 -10.16 2.95 -18.15
CA VAL A 27 -9.81 4.28 -18.68
C VAL A 27 -9.58 5.32 -17.57
N VAL A 28 -10.23 5.18 -16.41
CA VAL A 28 -10.04 6.09 -15.27
C VAL A 28 -8.60 5.99 -14.72
N LEU A 29 -8.00 4.80 -14.76
CA LEU A 29 -6.59 4.61 -14.39
C LEU A 29 -5.65 5.16 -15.45
N VAL A 30 -5.97 4.96 -16.74
CA VAL A 30 -5.18 5.52 -17.86
C VAL A 30 -5.17 7.05 -17.82
N GLU A 31 -6.31 7.68 -17.60
CA GLU A 31 -6.40 9.13 -17.44
C GLU A 31 -5.70 9.61 -16.17
N THR A 32 -5.68 8.81 -15.09
CA THR A 32 -4.86 9.10 -13.91
C THR A 32 -3.37 9.11 -14.26
N VAL A 33 -2.87 8.05 -14.93
CA VAL A 33 -1.46 7.96 -15.40
C VAL A 33 -1.09 9.19 -16.22
N ARG A 34 -1.96 9.60 -17.15
CA ARG A 34 -1.76 10.77 -18.01
C ARG A 34 -1.74 12.07 -17.22
N LYS A 35 -2.72 12.28 -16.34
CA LYS A 35 -2.89 13.55 -15.61
C LYS A 35 -1.85 13.80 -14.54
N VAL A 36 -1.30 12.75 -13.94
CA VAL A 36 -0.26 12.89 -12.91
C VAL A 36 1.16 12.87 -13.49
N GLY A 37 1.31 12.67 -14.80
CA GLY A 37 2.61 12.61 -15.47
C GLY A 37 3.40 11.32 -15.26
N LEU A 38 2.77 10.25 -14.75
CA LEU A 38 3.46 8.99 -14.44
C LEU A 38 4.04 8.32 -15.69
N GLY A 39 3.32 8.40 -16.82
CA GLY A 39 3.78 7.85 -18.11
C GLY A 39 5.11 8.46 -18.56
N THR A 40 5.18 9.80 -18.56
CA THR A 40 6.37 10.55 -18.94
C THR A 40 7.54 10.27 -17.99
N ALA A 41 7.30 10.33 -16.67
CA ALA A 41 8.33 10.14 -15.66
C ALA A 41 8.96 8.73 -15.73
N ILE A 42 8.13 7.69 -15.86
CA ILE A 42 8.63 6.31 -15.92
C ILE A 42 9.31 6.02 -17.27
N SER A 43 8.79 6.55 -18.38
CA SER A 43 9.44 6.42 -19.69
C SER A 43 10.83 7.08 -19.69
N ALA A 44 10.95 8.29 -19.15
CA ALA A 44 12.23 8.98 -19.01
C ALA A 44 13.19 8.21 -18.08
N ALA A 45 12.71 7.73 -16.93
CA ALA A 45 13.53 7.00 -15.98
C ALA A 45 14.05 5.66 -16.54
N LEU A 46 13.26 4.98 -17.39
CA LEU A 46 13.64 3.71 -17.98
C LEU A 46 14.26 3.82 -19.39
N ALA A 47 14.47 5.04 -19.90
CA ALA A 47 15.14 5.29 -21.18
C ALA A 47 16.51 4.59 -21.32
N PRO A 48 17.37 4.47 -20.28
CA PRO A 48 18.64 3.75 -20.40
C PRO A 48 18.53 2.26 -20.76
N TRP A 49 17.35 1.65 -20.58
CA TRP A 49 17.09 0.25 -20.94
C TRP A 49 16.27 0.11 -22.23
N ARG A 50 16.02 1.22 -22.93
CA ARG A 50 15.38 1.21 -24.25
C ARG A 50 16.42 0.93 -25.33
N LYS A 51 16.25 -0.16 -26.06
CA LYS A 51 17.06 -0.45 -27.25
C LYS A 51 16.68 0.48 -28.39
N ASP A 52 17.63 0.86 -29.25
CA ASP A 52 17.42 1.81 -30.36
C ASP A 52 16.26 1.41 -31.28
N ARG A 53 16.11 0.11 -31.54
CA ARG A 53 15.05 -0.45 -32.41
C ARG A 53 13.81 -0.91 -31.63
N ALA A 54 13.67 -0.53 -30.36
CA ALA A 54 12.54 -0.93 -29.54
C ALA A 54 11.25 -0.22 -30.00
N VAL A 55 10.27 -1.02 -30.43
CA VAL A 55 8.91 -0.56 -30.77
C VAL A 55 8.13 -0.18 -29.51
N HIS A 56 8.29 -0.94 -28.43
CA HIS A 56 7.63 -0.69 -27.16
C HIS A 56 8.56 0.08 -26.22
N ASP A 57 8.04 1.17 -25.67
CA ASP A 57 8.70 1.93 -24.61
C ASP A 57 8.76 1.08 -23.32
N PRO A 58 9.93 0.93 -22.66
CA PRO A 58 10.06 0.18 -21.42
C PRO A 58 9.15 0.72 -20.31
N GLY A 59 9.03 2.04 -20.20
CA GLY A 59 8.20 2.67 -19.19
C GLY A 59 6.72 2.42 -19.40
N LYS A 60 6.24 2.56 -20.64
CA LYS A 60 4.87 2.16 -21.00
C LYS A 60 4.64 0.68 -20.69
N THR A 61 5.58 -0.19 -21.05
CA THR A 61 5.44 -1.64 -20.84
C THR A 61 5.29 -1.98 -19.35
N VAL A 62 6.11 -1.40 -18.48
CA VAL A 62 5.99 -1.56 -17.02
C VAL A 62 4.64 -1.05 -16.51
N LEU A 63 4.18 0.10 -17.02
CA LEU A 63 2.87 0.66 -16.64
C LEU A 63 1.69 -0.15 -17.17
N ASP A 64 1.78 -0.76 -18.35
CA ASP A 64 0.76 -1.67 -18.88
C ASP A 64 0.62 -2.90 -17.96
N VAL A 65 1.73 -3.46 -17.47
CA VAL A 65 1.66 -4.56 -16.49
C VAL A 65 1.07 -4.06 -15.16
N ALA A 66 1.46 -2.88 -14.67
CA ALA A 66 0.89 -2.31 -13.46
C ALA A 66 -0.63 -2.05 -13.58
N LEU A 67 -1.10 -1.58 -14.75
CA LEU A 67 -2.52 -1.42 -15.05
C LEU A 67 -3.23 -2.77 -15.08
N ALA A 68 -2.65 -3.80 -15.72
CA ALA A 68 -3.22 -5.15 -15.72
C ALA A 68 -3.36 -5.70 -14.29
N VAL A 69 -2.35 -5.52 -13.44
CA VAL A 69 -2.38 -5.91 -12.01
C VAL A 69 -3.44 -5.12 -11.22
N ALA A 70 -3.56 -3.81 -11.48
CA ALA A 70 -4.62 -2.99 -10.88
C ALA A 70 -6.02 -3.47 -11.27
N LEU A 71 -6.20 -3.95 -12.51
CA LEU A 71 -7.45 -4.50 -13.02
C LEU A 71 -7.76 -5.93 -12.54
N GLY A 72 -6.75 -6.65 -12.03
CA GLY A 72 -6.94 -7.97 -11.40
C GLY A 72 -6.00 -9.06 -11.88
N GLY A 73 -5.05 -8.76 -12.76
CA GLY A 73 -3.99 -9.69 -13.14
C GLY A 73 -3.06 -10.02 -11.98
N ASP A 74 -2.44 -11.19 -12.05
CA ASP A 74 -1.49 -11.71 -11.06
C ASP A 74 -0.21 -12.31 -11.68
N CYS A 75 -0.06 -12.20 -13.01
CA CYS A 75 1.15 -12.57 -13.73
C CYS A 75 1.47 -11.60 -14.89
N LEU A 76 2.65 -11.76 -15.51
CA LEU A 76 3.08 -10.90 -16.63
C LEU A 76 2.21 -11.04 -17.88
N ALA A 77 1.66 -12.24 -18.11
CA ALA A 77 0.86 -12.55 -19.30
C ALA A 77 -0.52 -11.87 -19.31
N ASP A 78 -1.04 -11.48 -18.13
CA ASP A 78 -2.34 -10.80 -18.01
C ASP A 78 -2.37 -9.44 -18.71
N VAL A 79 -1.21 -8.90 -19.08
CA VAL A 79 -1.10 -7.74 -19.99
C VAL A 79 -1.85 -7.97 -21.32
N GLY A 80 -2.04 -9.24 -21.72
CA GLY A 80 -2.85 -9.64 -22.85
C GLY A 80 -4.29 -9.12 -22.81
N MET A 81 -4.85 -8.93 -21.61
CA MET A 81 -6.18 -8.32 -21.43
C MET A 81 -6.20 -6.86 -21.91
N LEU A 82 -5.13 -6.09 -21.66
CA LEU A 82 -5.02 -4.72 -22.17
C LEU A 82 -4.76 -4.70 -23.67
N ARG A 83 -3.96 -5.65 -24.16
CA ARG A 83 -3.63 -5.80 -25.58
C ARG A 83 -4.85 -6.08 -26.45
N ALA A 84 -5.87 -6.73 -25.89
CA ALA A 84 -7.15 -6.95 -26.55
C ALA A 84 -7.95 -5.66 -26.77
N GLU A 85 -7.64 -4.58 -26.04
CA GLU A 85 -8.40 -3.31 -26.03
C GLU A 85 -7.52 -2.10 -26.41
N PRO A 86 -6.86 -2.10 -27.59
CA PRO A 86 -5.89 -1.07 -27.99
C PRO A 86 -6.49 0.32 -28.16
N ALA A 87 -7.83 0.40 -28.25
CA ALA A 87 -8.53 1.67 -28.30
C ALA A 87 -8.46 2.47 -26.99
N VAL A 88 -8.27 1.81 -25.85
CA VAL A 88 -8.13 2.43 -24.53
C VAL A 88 -6.68 2.43 -24.07
N PHE A 89 -5.97 1.31 -24.23
CA PHE A 89 -4.62 1.14 -23.68
C PHE A 89 -3.48 1.40 -24.69
N GLY A 90 -3.83 1.66 -25.95
CA GLY A 90 -2.87 1.81 -27.05
C GLY A 90 -2.14 0.50 -27.38
N PRO A 91 -0.99 0.56 -28.08
CA PRO A 91 -0.17 -0.61 -28.35
C PRO A 91 0.41 -1.19 -27.06
N VAL A 92 0.15 -2.47 -26.78
CA VAL A 92 0.62 -3.20 -25.60
C VAL A 92 1.55 -4.32 -26.05
N ALA A 93 2.67 -4.49 -25.33
CA ALA A 93 3.68 -5.48 -25.67
C ALA A 93 3.17 -6.93 -25.59
N SER A 94 3.83 -7.83 -26.32
CA SER A 94 3.61 -9.28 -26.21
C SER A 94 4.20 -9.83 -24.91
N ASP A 95 3.68 -10.96 -24.42
CA ASP A 95 4.13 -11.57 -23.16
C ASP A 95 5.64 -11.89 -23.18
N PRO A 96 6.24 -12.44 -24.27
CA PRO A 96 7.69 -12.61 -24.37
C PRO A 96 8.48 -11.31 -24.39
N THR A 97 7.87 -10.20 -24.83
CA THR A 97 8.52 -8.88 -24.80
C THR A 97 8.53 -8.31 -23.38
N VAL A 98 7.43 -8.49 -22.63
CA VAL A 98 7.38 -8.15 -21.21
C VAL A 98 8.40 -8.96 -20.41
N SER A 99 8.46 -10.28 -20.62
CA SER A 99 9.42 -11.15 -19.93
C SER A 99 10.87 -10.68 -20.14
N ARG A 100 11.28 -10.45 -21.39
CA ARG A 100 12.64 -9.96 -21.71
C ARG A 100 12.95 -8.61 -21.10
N LEU A 101 11.96 -7.73 -20.98
CA LEU A 101 12.15 -6.45 -20.29
C LEU A 101 12.38 -6.68 -18.80
N VAL A 102 11.59 -7.53 -18.15
CA VAL A 102 11.78 -7.88 -16.74
C VAL A 102 13.17 -8.48 -16.50
N ASP A 103 13.65 -9.37 -17.39
CA ASP A 103 15.02 -9.91 -17.33
C ASP A 103 16.07 -8.80 -17.43
N THR A 104 15.88 -7.87 -18.37
CA THR A 104 16.80 -6.74 -18.57
C THR A 104 16.87 -5.84 -17.34
N LEU A 105 15.71 -5.53 -16.73
CA LEU A 105 15.64 -4.70 -15.53
C LEU A 105 16.19 -5.44 -14.30
N ALA A 106 15.92 -6.74 -14.17
CA ALA A 106 16.44 -7.58 -13.11
C ALA A 106 17.98 -7.66 -13.17
N ALA A 107 18.55 -7.87 -14.36
CA ALA A 107 20.00 -7.88 -14.57
C ALA A 107 20.66 -6.54 -14.25
N ALA A 108 19.94 -5.43 -14.42
CA ALA A 108 20.42 -4.09 -14.06
C ALA A 108 20.36 -3.80 -12.54
N GLY A 109 19.67 -4.64 -11.77
CA GLY A 109 19.67 -4.64 -10.31
C GLY A 109 19.28 -3.29 -9.68
N PRO A 110 20.05 -2.78 -8.70
CA PRO A 110 19.71 -1.55 -7.98
C PRO A 110 19.51 -0.31 -8.86
N LYS A 111 20.13 -0.25 -10.04
CA LYS A 111 19.98 0.90 -10.95
C LYS A 111 18.56 1.00 -11.50
N ALA A 112 17.99 -0.11 -11.96
CA ALA A 112 16.62 -0.15 -12.47
C ALA A 112 15.59 0.11 -11.36
N LEU A 113 15.77 -0.51 -10.19
CA LEU A 113 14.92 -0.26 -9.03
C LEU A 113 14.94 1.22 -8.62
N THR A 114 16.12 1.84 -8.58
CA THR A 114 16.27 3.26 -8.23
C THR A 114 15.60 4.17 -9.26
N ALA A 115 15.68 3.83 -10.55
CA ALA A 115 15.02 4.59 -11.61
C ALA A 115 13.49 4.59 -11.43
N ILE A 116 12.87 3.41 -11.24
CA ILE A 116 11.42 3.29 -11.01
C ILE A 116 11.01 4.05 -9.75
N ARG A 117 11.74 3.84 -8.64
CA ARG A 117 11.46 4.50 -7.35
C ARG A 117 11.59 6.02 -7.44
N SER A 118 12.56 6.54 -8.19
CA SER A 118 12.76 7.99 -8.32
C SER A 118 11.61 8.64 -9.07
N ALA A 119 11.17 8.05 -10.20
CA ALA A 119 10.00 8.51 -10.94
C ALA A 119 8.72 8.46 -10.09
N ARG A 120 8.52 7.38 -9.32
CA ARG A 120 7.40 7.28 -8.37
C ARG A 120 7.42 8.38 -7.31
N ALA A 121 8.58 8.67 -6.71
CA ALA A 121 8.74 9.71 -5.71
C ALA A 121 8.46 11.12 -6.25
N GLU A 122 8.93 11.39 -7.47
CA GLU A 122 8.67 12.65 -8.17
C GLU A 122 7.17 12.84 -8.44
N VAL A 123 6.53 11.84 -9.02
CA VAL A 123 5.09 11.88 -9.35
C VAL A 123 4.25 12.00 -8.09
N ARG A 124 4.60 11.29 -7.00
CA ARG A 124 3.88 11.40 -5.72
C ARG A 124 3.88 12.83 -5.19
N LYS A 125 5.02 13.53 -5.25
CA LYS A 125 5.10 14.94 -4.87
C LYS A 125 4.11 15.79 -5.67
N HIS A 126 3.98 15.54 -6.97
CA HIS A 126 3.02 16.22 -7.83
C HIS A 126 1.58 15.86 -7.47
N VAL A 127 1.27 14.57 -7.28
CA VAL A 127 -0.04 14.08 -6.86
C VAL A 127 -0.50 14.70 -5.55
N TRP A 128 0.38 14.79 -4.54
CA TRP A 128 0.05 15.42 -3.26
C TRP A 128 -0.27 16.90 -3.43
N LYS A 129 0.45 17.62 -4.30
CA LYS A 129 0.14 19.01 -4.66
C LYS A 129 -1.25 19.12 -5.31
N LEU A 130 -1.59 18.22 -6.24
CA LEU A 130 -2.91 18.19 -6.88
C LEU A 130 -4.03 17.84 -5.91
N ALA A 131 -3.77 16.96 -4.94
CA ALA A 131 -4.77 16.52 -3.96
C ALA A 131 -5.13 17.62 -2.95
N GLY A 132 -4.26 18.61 -2.72
CA GLY A 132 -4.52 19.73 -1.82
C GLY A 132 -4.95 19.26 -0.43
N ALA A 133 -6.14 19.70 0.03
CA ALA A 133 -6.71 19.30 1.33
C ALA A 133 -7.00 17.79 1.46
N SER A 134 -6.94 17.04 0.36
CA SER A 134 -7.08 15.58 0.36
C SER A 134 -5.75 14.83 0.52
N SER A 135 -4.62 15.54 0.50
CA SER A 135 -3.28 14.97 0.63
C SER A 135 -3.01 14.42 2.04
N PRO A 136 -2.25 13.32 2.18
CA PRO A 136 -1.89 12.78 3.49
C PRO A 136 -0.96 13.69 4.32
N ASP A 137 -0.40 14.74 3.73
CA ASP A 137 0.58 15.62 4.36
C ASP A 137 0.00 16.96 4.87
N THR A 138 -1.34 17.10 4.85
CA THR A 138 -2.08 18.33 5.18
C THR A 138 -1.90 18.81 6.62
N THR A 139 -1.64 17.91 7.57
CA THR A 139 -1.39 18.26 8.98
C THR A 139 0.07 18.64 9.26
N GLY A 140 0.93 18.66 8.23
CA GLY A 140 2.36 18.92 8.38
C GLY A 140 3.17 17.73 8.90
N GLN A 141 2.53 16.58 9.17
CA GLN A 141 3.19 15.32 9.51
C GLN A 141 2.67 14.17 8.63
N VAL A 142 3.58 13.35 8.10
CA VAL A 142 3.27 12.13 7.35
C VAL A 142 3.46 10.92 8.25
N ILE A 143 2.48 10.01 8.28
CA ILE A 143 2.59 8.75 9.03
C ILE A 143 2.92 7.64 8.06
N VAL A 144 3.99 6.89 8.34
CA VAL A 144 4.43 5.72 7.55
C VAL A 144 4.36 4.48 8.43
N ASP A 145 3.58 3.49 8.00
CA ASP A 145 3.48 2.19 8.65
C ASP A 145 4.39 1.18 7.94
N LEU A 146 5.28 0.53 8.71
CA LEU A 146 6.06 -0.60 8.23
C LEU A 146 5.49 -1.90 8.81
N ASP A 147 5.36 -2.92 7.95
CA ASP A 147 4.78 -4.19 8.34
C ASP A 147 5.25 -5.37 7.49
N GLY A 148 5.52 -6.50 8.14
CA GLY A 148 6.01 -7.72 7.52
C GLY A 148 4.86 -8.55 6.95
N VAL A 149 5.02 -9.06 5.74
CA VAL A 149 3.97 -9.80 5.04
C VAL A 149 4.51 -11.14 4.55
N LEU A 150 3.84 -12.24 4.90
CA LEU A 150 4.15 -13.55 4.31
C LEU A 150 3.52 -13.68 2.92
N VAL A 151 4.32 -14.00 1.91
CA VAL A 151 3.85 -14.33 0.56
C VAL A 151 4.10 -15.82 0.34
N LEU A 152 3.02 -16.60 0.26
CA LEU A 152 3.12 -18.05 0.14
C LEU A 152 3.60 -18.43 -1.25
N ALA A 153 4.55 -19.36 -1.31
CA ALA A 153 4.97 -20.00 -2.54
C ALA A 153 4.47 -21.45 -2.58
N HIS A 154 4.08 -21.90 -3.75
CA HIS A 154 3.65 -23.29 -4.02
C HIS A 154 4.63 -24.03 -4.94
N SER A 155 5.80 -23.44 -5.16
CA SER A 155 6.87 -23.97 -5.99
C SER A 155 8.22 -23.47 -5.45
N ASP A 156 9.29 -24.19 -5.78
CA ASP A 156 10.66 -23.84 -5.40
C ASP A 156 11.14 -22.62 -6.21
N LYS A 157 10.84 -21.43 -5.69
CA LYS A 157 11.36 -20.16 -6.21
C LYS A 157 12.61 -19.78 -5.43
N GLN A 158 13.51 -19.00 -6.04
CA GLN A 158 14.66 -18.46 -5.33
C GLN A 158 14.20 -17.71 -4.07
N ASP A 159 14.88 -17.96 -2.94
CA ASP A 159 14.60 -17.40 -1.62
C ASP A 159 13.23 -17.75 -1.01
N ALA A 160 12.45 -18.64 -1.66
CA ALA A 160 11.30 -19.26 -1.01
C ALA A 160 11.81 -20.29 -0.01
N THR A 161 11.51 -20.09 1.28
CA THR A 161 11.98 -20.98 2.34
C THR A 161 10.89 -21.22 3.37
N ALA A 162 11.14 -22.15 4.29
CA ALA A 162 10.32 -22.30 5.49
C ALA A 162 10.30 -20.97 6.28
N THR A 163 9.12 -20.64 6.81
CA THR A 163 8.83 -19.41 7.54
C THR A 163 8.60 -19.72 9.02
N TRP A 164 8.73 -18.70 9.87
CA TRP A 164 8.47 -18.84 11.31
C TRP A 164 7.02 -19.26 11.64
N LYS A 165 6.05 -18.96 10.76
CA LYS A 165 4.65 -19.42 10.87
C LYS A 165 4.43 -20.85 10.36
N LYS A 166 5.50 -21.64 10.15
CA LYS A 166 5.42 -23.01 9.62
C LYS A 166 4.74 -23.08 8.24
N THR A 167 4.90 -22.02 7.44
CA THR A 167 4.50 -21.96 6.02
C THR A 167 5.74 -21.87 5.12
N TYR A 168 5.58 -21.86 3.80
CA TYR A 168 6.68 -21.78 2.82
C TYR A 168 6.48 -20.60 1.86
N GLY A 169 7.54 -19.82 1.59
CA GLY A 169 7.49 -18.68 0.69
C GLY A 169 8.46 -17.56 1.07
N HIS A 170 8.04 -16.31 0.93
CA HIS A 170 8.83 -15.10 1.18
C HIS A 170 8.24 -14.28 2.31
N HIS A 171 9.05 -13.39 2.90
CA HIS A 171 8.63 -12.53 4.01
C HIS A 171 8.94 -11.04 3.77
N PRO A 172 8.44 -10.41 2.68
CA PRO A 172 8.71 -9.01 2.40
C PRO A 172 8.30 -8.06 3.53
N LEU A 173 9.05 -6.96 3.68
CA LEU A 173 8.72 -5.84 4.56
C LEU A 173 8.15 -4.71 3.70
N MET A 174 6.91 -4.31 3.97
CA MET A 174 6.18 -3.31 3.21
C MET A 174 6.07 -2.01 4.00
N GLY A 175 6.05 -0.86 3.30
CA GLY A 175 5.83 0.45 3.88
C GLY A 175 4.67 1.16 3.20
N PHE A 176 3.76 1.76 3.99
CA PHE A 176 2.61 2.51 3.50
C PHE A 176 2.48 3.87 4.18
N VAL A 177 2.16 4.92 3.43
CA VAL A 177 1.68 6.18 3.99
C VAL A 177 0.22 6.03 4.41
N ASP A 178 -0.10 6.45 5.63
CA ASP A 178 -1.45 6.42 6.17
C ASP A 178 -2.27 7.63 5.67
N HIS A 179 -3.34 7.37 4.92
CA HIS A 179 -4.29 8.41 4.49
C HIS A 179 -5.41 8.67 5.52
N GLY A 180 -5.29 8.12 6.72
CA GLY A 180 -6.32 8.20 7.76
C GLY A 180 -7.57 7.40 7.40
N SER A 181 -8.70 7.76 8.00
CA SER A 181 -10.00 7.08 7.76
C SER A 181 -10.65 7.44 6.41
N GLY A 182 -10.17 8.51 5.77
CA GLY A 182 -10.72 9.04 4.51
C GLY A 182 -10.06 8.49 3.25
N GLY A 183 -9.01 7.68 3.35
CA GLY A 183 -8.29 7.15 2.19
C GLY A 183 -7.79 5.72 2.36
N THR A 184 -7.20 5.18 1.30
CA THR A 184 -6.78 3.78 1.19
C THR A 184 -5.33 3.53 1.59
N GLY A 185 -4.56 4.59 1.89
CA GLY A 185 -3.11 4.56 1.98
C GLY A 185 -2.43 4.35 0.62
N GLU A 186 -1.12 4.57 0.57
CA GLU A 186 -0.30 4.37 -0.64
C GLU A 186 1.05 3.71 -0.28
N PRO A 187 1.63 2.88 -1.17
CA PRO A 187 2.88 2.20 -0.89
C PRO A 187 4.09 3.12 -1.05
N VAL A 188 5.04 3.03 -0.12
CA VAL A 188 6.30 3.77 -0.17
C VAL A 188 7.54 2.88 -0.04
N ALA A 189 7.38 1.61 0.31
CA ALA A 189 8.49 0.66 0.30
C ALA A 189 8.00 -0.77 0.10
N ALA A 190 8.83 -1.57 -0.57
CA ALA A 190 8.75 -3.02 -0.56
C ALA A 190 10.18 -3.58 -0.58
N LEU A 191 10.56 -4.28 0.49
CA LEU A 191 11.82 -4.99 0.59
C LEU A 191 11.52 -6.49 0.50
N LEU A 192 11.90 -7.12 -0.61
CA LEU A 192 11.78 -8.58 -0.75
C LEU A 192 12.81 -9.26 0.17
N ARG A 193 12.35 -10.26 0.92
CA ARG A 193 13.19 -11.02 1.86
C ARG A 193 12.86 -12.51 1.76
N PRO A 194 13.82 -13.41 2.03
CA PRO A 194 13.56 -14.83 2.08
C PRO A 194 12.54 -15.19 3.16
N GLY A 195 11.91 -16.36 3.05
CA GLY A 195 10.87 -16.80 4.00
C GLY A 195 11.34 -16.93 5.44
N ASN A 196 12.63 -17.26 5.63
CA ASN A 196 13.29 -17.43 6.92
C ASN A 196 13.84 -16.11 7.49
N ALA A 197 13.62 -14.98 6.81
CA ALA A 197 14.04 -13.68 7.31
C ALA A 197 13.37 -13.39 8.67
N GLY A 198 14.21 -13.03 9.65
CA GLY A 198 13.78 -12.65 10.99
C GLY A 198 12.74 -11.55 10.94
N SER A 199 11.68 -11.70 11.74
CA SER A 199 10.67 -10.65 11.87
C SER A 199 11.28 -9.37 12.44
N ASN A 200 12.25 -9.50 13.36
CA ASN A 200 12.89 -8.42 14.09
C ASN A 200 14.28 -8.01 13.57
N THR A 201 14.65 -8.35 12.33
CA THR A 201 15.93 -7.92 11.75
C THR A 201 15.99 -6.40 11.64
N ALA A 202 16.85 -5.74 12.42
CA ALA A 202 16.92 -4.28 12.47
C ALA A 202 17.39 -3.68 11.13
N ALA A 203 18.37 -4.29 10.47
CA ALA A 203 18.88 -3.85 9.16
C ALA A 203 17.77 -3.79 8.08
N ASP A 204 16.83 -4.73 8.09
CA ASP A 204 15.69 -4.75 7.16
C ASP A 204 14.73 -3.57 7.41
N HIS A 205 14.44 -3.29 8.68
CA HIS A 205 13.61 -2.15 9.07
C HIS A 205 14.27 -0.83 8.73
N ILE A 206 15.57 -0.69 8.98
CA ILE A 206 16.36 0.48 8.59
C ILE A 206 16.31 0.67 7.08
N THR A 207 16.59 -0.38 6.31
CA THR A 207 16.55 -0.34 4.84
C THR A 207 15.16 0.06 4.34
N THR A 208 14.11 -0.55 4.89
CA THR A 208 12.72 -0.26 4.48
C THR A 208 12.32 1.17 4.85
N ALA A 209 12.71 1.66 6.03
CA ALA A 209 12.49 3.05 6.43
C ALA A 209 13.23 4.03 5.50
N GLN A 210 14.47 3.73 5.09
CA GLN A 210 15.20 4.55 4.13
C GLN A 210 14.52 4.58 2.77
N LEU A 211 14.04 3.44 2.27
CA LEU A 211 13.27 3.36 1.02
C LEU A 211 11.98 4.19 1.12
N ALA A 212 11.25 4.06 2.23
CA ALA A 212 10.03 4.83 2.46
C ALA A 212 10.29 6.34 2.49
N LEU A 213 11.31 6.80 3.23
CA LEU A 213 11.69 8.21 3.28
C LEU A 213 12.13 8.74 1.92
N ALA A 214 12.79 7.93 1.10
CA ALA A 214 13.19 8.31 -0.26
C ALA A 214 11.98 8.55 -1.19
N GLN A 215 10.82 7.97 -0.88
CA GLN A 215 9.56 8.21 -1.61
C GLN A 215 8.82 9.48 -1.19
N LEU A 216 9.17 10.09 -0.05
CA LEU A 216 8.51 11.29 0.47
C LEU A 216 9.17 12.58 -0.06
N PRO A 217 8.44 13.71 -0.14
CA PRO A 217 9.03 15.02 -0.39
C PRO A 217 10.15 15.35 0.61
N LYS A 218 11.21 16.02 0.16
CA LYS A 218 12.45 16.27 0.96
C LYS A 218 12.18 16.84 2.35
N ARG A 219 11.21 17.75 2.49
CA ARG A 219 10.83 18.38 3.78
C ARG A 219 10.47 17.33 4.85
N TYR A 220 9.74 16.29 4.47
CA TYR A 220 9.27 15.25 5.40
C TYR A 220 10.35 14.26 5.83
N ARG A 221 11.50 14.22 5.15
CA ARG A 221 12.53 13.20 5.41
C ARG A 221 13.28 13.41 6.74
N ARG A 222 13.10 14.57 7.39
CA ARG A 222 13.74 14.99 8.64
C ARG A 222 12.78 15.85 9.48
N GLY A 223 13.23 16.32 10.65
CA GLY A 223 12.55 17.41 11.38
C GLY A 223 11.25 17.05 12.12
N ARG A 224 11.04 15.78 12.44
CA ARG A 224 9.87 15.18 13.12
C ARG A 224 8.57 15.32 12.33
N GLN A 225 8.69 15.61 11.04
CA GLN A 225 7.58 15.70 10.09
C GLN A 225 7.18 14.33 9.52
N THR A 226 7.92 13.26 9.82
CA THR A 226 7.51 11.88 9.54
C THR A 226 7.44 11.08 10.84
N LEU A 227 6.30 10.41 11.05
CA LEU A 227 6.08 9.43 12.10
C LEU A 227 6.21 8.02 11.52
N ILE A 228 7.24 7.28 11.90
CA ILE A 228 7.38 5.86 11.57
C ILE A 228 6.62 5.03 12.61
N ARG A 229 5.69 4.18 12.17
CA ARG A 229 5.02 3.21 13.04
C ARG A 229 5.33 1.78 12.62
N THR A 230 5.52 0.92 13.60
CA THR A 230 5.72 -0.54 13.40
C THR A 230 4.99 -1.29 14.51
N ASP A 231 4.78 -2.59 14.31
CA ASP A 231 4.41 -3.49 15.40
C ASP A 231 5.66 -3.80 16.25
N SER A 232 5.54 -4.82 17.11
CA SER A 232 6.64 -5.28 17.96
C SER A 232 7.84 -5.85 17.21
N ALA A 233 7.70 -6.18 15.92
CA ALA A 233 8.82 -6.66 15.12
C ALA A 233 9.86 -5.54 14.90
N GLY A 234 9.41 -4.29 14.82
CA GLY A 234 10.31 -3.12 14.81
C GLY A 234 10.83 -2.70 16.18
N GLY A 235 10.39 -3.34 17.28
CA GLY A 235 10.77 -3.00 18.66
C GLY A 235 12.19 -3.41 19.06
N THR A 236 13.19 -3.20 18.20
CA THR A 236 14.59 -3.54 18.46
C THR A 236 15.42 -2.32 18.83
N HIS A 237 16.43 -2.53 19.70
CA HIS A 237 17.32 -1.45 20.15
C HIS A 237 17.97 -0.71 18.98
N GLU A 238 18.51 -1.45 18.00
CA GLU A 238 19.21 -0.85 16.86
C GLU A 238 18.26 -0.02 15.98
N PHE A 239 17.05 -0.50 15.67
CA PHE A 239 16.12 0.26 14.84
C PHE A 239 15.59 1.50 15.55
N VAL A 240 15.21 1.39 16.83
CA VAL A 240 14.73 2.55 17.62
C VAL A 240 15.85 3.57 17.83
N ALA A 241 17.09 3.12 18.08
CA ALA A 241 18.26 4.00 18.12
C ALA A 241 18.50 4.71 16.78
N TRP A 242 18.34 3.99 15.66
CA TRP A 242 18.43 4.58 14.33
C TRP A 242 17.34 5.63 14.10
N LEU A 243 16.09 5.39 14.51
CA LEU A 243 15.01 6.37 14.41
C LEU A 243 15.28 7.62 15.28
N ALA A 244 15.85 7.42 16.47
CA ALA A 244 16.15 8.47 17.44
C ALA A 244 17.45 9.25 17.17
N GLN A 245 18.27 8.81 16.21
CA GLN A 245 19.58 9.40 15.92
C GLN A 245 19.49 10.92 15.69
N ARG A 246 20.32 11.69 16.43
CA ARG A 246 20.46 13.15 16.25
C ARG A 246 20.79 13.47 14.79
N GLY A 247 20.14 14.50 14.23
CA GLY A 247 20.30 14.90 12.83
C GLY A 247 19.31 14.25 11.84
N ARG A 248 18.67 13.13 12.20
CA ARG A 248 17.57 12.54 11.41
C ARG A 248 16.20 13.02 11.89
N TRP A 249 16.05 13.22 13.21
CA TRP A 249 14.85 13.77 13.86
C TRP A 249 13.56 13.10 13.36
N LEU A 250 13.42 11.77 13.37
CA LEU A 250 12.13 11.14 13.04
C LEU A 250 11.25 11.05 14.28
N SER A 251 9.94 11.15 14.09
CA SER A 251 8.99 10.71 15.10
C SER A 251 8.78 9.21 14.96
N TYR A 252 8.53 8.51 16.06
CA TYR A 252 8.22 7.09 16.01
C TYR A 252 7.15 6.66 17.00
N SER A 253 6.46 5.57 16.66
CA SER A 253 5.52 4.84 17.51
C SER A 253 5.63 3.35 17.19
N VAL A 254 6.44 2.64 17.96
CA VAL A 254 6.96 1.30 17.68
C VAL A 254 6.39 0.34 18.72
N GLY A 255 5.70 -0.71 18.30
CA GLY A 255 5.22 -1.73 19.23
C GLY A 255 6.38 -2.35 20.01
N MET A 256 6.14 -2.77 21.25
CA MET A 256 7.15 -3.38 22.12
C MET A 256 6.65 -4.71 22.64
N THR A 257 7.49 -5.73 22.58
CA THR A 257 7.22 -7.00 23.26
C THR A 257 7.19 -6.75 24.77
N VAL A 258 6.11 -7.16 25.44
CA VAL A 258 6.02 -7.09 26.90
C VAL A 258 6.95 -8.13 27.50
N THR A 259 8.10 -7.69 28.01
CA THR A 259 9.07 -8.51 28.74
C THR A 259 8.67 -8.64 30.20
N GLU A 260 9.33 -9.55 30.94
CA GLU A 260 9.12 -9.67 32.38
C GLU A 260 9.40 -8.35 33.11
N GLN A 261 10.46 -7.63 32.73
CA GLN A 261 10.77 -6.32 33.32
C GLN A 261 9.66 -5.29 33.10
N ILE A 262 9.09 -5.24 31.88
CA ILE A 262 7.93 -4.38 31.58
C ILE A 262 6.73 -4.82 32.43
N HIS A 263 6.46 -6.12 32.48
CA HIS A 263 5.36 -6.67 33.27
C HIS A 263 5.49 -6.29 34.75
N GLN A 264 6.65 -6.46 35.36
CA GLN A 264 6.92 -6.07 36.76
C GLN A 264 6.80 -4.56 36.99
N ALA A 265 7.17 -3.73 36.01
CA ALA A 265 6.95 -2.29 36.08
C ALA A 265 5.45 -1.93 36.04
N VAL A 266 4.66 -2.63 35.22
CA VAL A 266 3.20 -2.44 35.12
C VAL A 266 2.50 -2.74 36.44
N LEU A 267 2.89 -3.81 37.15
CA LEU A 267 2.31 -4.17 38.45
C LEU A 267 2.53 -3.11 39.53
N LYS A 268 3.51 -2.23 39.37
CA LYS A 268 3.82 -1.13 40.29
C LYS A 268 3.09 0.17 39.95
N VAL A 269 2.36 0.23 38.82
CA VAL A 269 1.65 1.45 38.39
C VAL A 269 0.43 1.68 39.29
N PRO A 270 0.34 2.83 40.00
CA PRO A 270 -0.78 3.11 40.87
C PRO A 270 -2.08 3.27 40.08
N ALA A 271 -3.22 2.90 40.69
CA ALA A 271 -4.54 2.98 40.06
C ALA A 271 -4.83 4.37 39.44
N ALA A 272 -4.43 5.46 40.12
CA ALA A 272 -4.65 6.83 39.67
C ALA A 272 -3.83 7.24 38.42
N ALA A 273 -2.77 6.49 38.05
CA ALA A 273 -1.97 6.78 36.86
C ALA A 273 -2.57 6.17 35.57
N TRP A 274 -3.58 5.30 35.70
CA TRP A 274 -4.28 4.73 34.55
C TRP A 274 -5.31 5.70 33.99
N THR A 275 -5.17 6.06 32.72
CA THR A 275 -6.13 6.88 31.98
C THR A 275 -6.99 5.99 31.08
N PRO A 276 -8.31 6.21 30.97
CA PRO A 276 -9.13 5.47 30.00
C PRO A 276 -8.63 5.66 28.56
N ALA A 277 -8.65 4.59 27.76
CA ALA A 277 -8.42 4.71 26.33
C ALA A 277 -9.61 5.39 25.64
N VAL A 278 -9.40 5.95 24.45
CA VAL A 278 -10.43 6.70 23.71
C VAL A 278 -10.65 6.14 22.31
N GLU A 279 -11.85 6.33 21.80
CA GLU A 279 -12.21 6.09 20.40
C GLU A 279 -11.93 7.33 19.52
N PRO A 280 -11.91 7.19 18.17
CA PRO A 280 -11.63 8.31 17.26
C PRO A 280 -12.49 9.56 17.48
N GLU A 281 -13.73 9.37 17.93
CA GLU A 281 -14.69 10.44 18.22
C GLU A 281 -14.50 11.07 19.62
N GLY A 282 -13.55 10.57 20.42
CA GLY A 282 -13.23 11.07 21.75
C GLY A 282 -13.95 10.35 22.90
N GLU A 283 -14.89 9.46 22.58
CA GLU A 283 -15.59 8.62 23.56
C GLU A 283 -14.65 7.68 24.29
N ILE A 284 -14.95 7.37 25.56
CA ILE A 284 -14.19 6.41 26.34
C ILE A 284 -14.37 5.00 25.75
N ARG A 285 -13.26 4.31 25.54
CA ARG A 285 -13.26 2.89 25.18
C ARG A 285 -13.41 2.05 26.45
N ASP A 286 -14.57 1.42 26.61
CA ASP A 286 -14.81 0.51 27.73
C ASP A 286 -13.80 -0.64 27.77
N GLY A 287 -13.37 -1.01 28.98
CA GLY A 287 -12.47 -2.13 29.21
C GLY A 287 -11.02 -1.91 28.77
N ALA A 288 -10.58 -0.69 28.45
CA ALA A 288 -9.21 -0.39 28.05
C ALA A 288 -8.64 0.85 28.77
N TRP A 289 -7.42 0.72 29.28
CA TRP A 289 -6.71 1.79 30.00
C TRP A 289 -5.26 1.87 29.56
N VAL A 290 -4.69 3.06 29.68
CA VAL A 290 -3.33 3.38 29.28
C VAL A 290 -2.57 4.04 30.42
N ALA A 291 -1.28 3.74 30.52
CA ALA A 291 -0.36 4.37 31.45
C ALA A 291 1.01 4.57 30.78
N GLU A 292 1.81 5.47 31.31
CA GLU A 292 3.20 5.66 30.92
C GLU A 292 4.12 5.03 31.95
N LEU A 293 5.07 4.23 31.47
CA LEU A 293 6.11 3.63 32.29
C LEU A 293 7.37 4.49 32.25
N ALA A 294 8.06 4.57 33.39
CA ALA A 294 9.32 5.30 33.57
C ALA A 294 10.32 4.47 34.40
N GLY A 295 11.55 4.97 34.53
CA GLY A 295 12.63 4.32 35.29
C GLY A 295 13.39 3.28 34.47
N ASP A 296 13.95 2.29 35.17
CA ASP A 296 14.94 1.31 34.67
C ASP A 296 14.47 0.49 33.46
N VAL A 297 13.16 0.44 33.20
CA VAL A 297 12.58 -0.21 32.00
C VAL A 297 13.01 0.48 30.69
N LEU A 298 13.50 1.72 30.78
CA LEU A 298 14.02 2.50 29.66
C LEU A 298 15.55 2.44 29.54
N ASP A 299 16.23 1.69 30.40
CA ASP A 299 17.68 1.56 30.34
C ASP A 299 18.12 0.90 29.03
N GLY A 300 19.18 1.43 28.42
CA GLY A 300 19.67 0.96 27.11
C GLY A 300 18.82 1.43 25.91
N TRP A 301 17.74 2.18 26.13
CA TRP A 301 16.96 2.80 25.06
C TRP A 301 17.37 4.26 24.81
N PRO A 302 17.02 4.84 23.65
CA PRO A 302 17.39 6.22 23.35
C PRO A 302 16.85 7.24 24.36
N LYS A 303 17.67 8.24 24.70
CA LYS A 303 17.27 9.32 25.60
C LYS A 303 15.99 10.02 25.11
N GLY A 304 15.03 10.20 26.01
CA GLY A 304 13.74 10.82 25.71
C GLY A 304 12.72 9.90 25.03
N MET A 305 13.03 8.60 24.90
CA MET A 305 12.01 7.60 24.57
C MET A 305 10.99 7.51 25.70
N ARG A 306 9.71 7.43 25.34
CA ARG A 306 8.59 7.16 26.25
C ARG A 306 8.05 5.77 25.99
N LEU A 307 7.64 5.05 27.02
CA LEU A 307 7.02 3.73 26.92
C LEU A 307 5.58 3.81 27.43
N ILE A 308 4.62 3.61 26.52
CA ILE A 308 3.20 3.63 26.85
C ILE A 308 2.70 2.19 26.91
N VAL A 309 2.06 1.82 28.00
CA VAL A 309 1.42 0.52 28.18
C VAL A 309 -0.09 0.67 28.10
N ARG A 310 -0.73 -0.33 27.52
CA ARG A 310 -2.18 -0.48 27.45
C ARG A 310 -2.56 -1.82 28.05
N LYS A 311 -3.55 -1.80 28.94
CA LYS A 311 -4.25 -3.01 29.41
C LYS A 311 -5.67 -3.01 28.86
N GLU A 312 -6.10 -4.12 28.29
CA GLU A 312 -7.44 -4.27 27.71
C GLU A 312 -8.05 -5.62 28.09
N ARG A 313 -9.38 -5.66 28.28
CA ARG A 313 -10.12 -6.93 28.42
C ARG A 313 -9.91 -7.79 27.17
N PRO A 314 -9.36 -9.01 27.29
CA PRO A 314 -9.20 -9.90 26.15
C PRO A 314 -10.54 -10.14 25.45
N HIS A 315 -10.51 -10.34 24.13
CA HIS A 315 -11.72 -10.73 23.41
C HIS A 315 -12.31 -12.03 23.98
N PRO A 316 -13.65 -12.19 24.00
CA PRO A 316 -14.28 -13.42 24.47
C PRO A 316 -13.69 -14.66 23.80
N GLY A 317 -13.25 -15.64 24.62
CA GLY A 317 -12.60 -16.87 24.16
C GLY A 317 -11.08 -16.78 23.92
N ALA A 318 -10.45 -15.63 24.15
CA ALA A 318 -8.99 -15.52 24.10
C ALA A 318 -8.34 -16.24 25.28
N GLN A 319 -7.35 -17.10 24.99
CA GLN A 319 -6.50 -17.70 26.03
C GLN A 319 -5.64 -16.61 26.68
N LEU A 320 -5.65 -16.57 28.01
CA LEU A 320 -4.81 -15.66 28.79
C LEU A 320 -3.33 -16.02 28.60
N ARG A 321 -2.48 -15.00 28.56
CA ARG A 321 -1.01 -15.13 28.53
C ARG A 321 -0.46 -14.97 29.95
N LEU A 322 0.73 -15.50 30.19
CA LEU A 322 1.46 -15.29 31.44
C LEU A 322 1.67 -13.80 31.75
N THR A 323 1.78 -12.97 30.71
CA THR A 323 1.94 -11.51 30.82
C THR A 323 0.62 -10.76 30.96
N ASP A 324 -0.52 -11.44 31.05
CA ASP A 324 -1.80 -10.78 31.33
C ASP A 324 -1.89 -10.47 32.82
N ALA A 325 -2.05 -9.19 33.16
CA ALA A 325 -2.17 -8.72 34.54
C ALA A 325 -3.64 -8.53 34.88
N ASP A 326 -4.11 -9.12 35.99
CA ASP A 326 -5.51 -9.08 36.44
C ASP A 326 -6.53 -9.53 35.38
N GLY A 327 -6.14 -10.50 34.53
CA GLY A 327 -6.97 -10.98 33.43
C GLY A 327 -7.08 -10.00 32.24
N LEU A 328 -6.26 -8.94 32.21
CA LEU A 328 -6.21 -7.95 31.13
C LEU A 328 -4.97 -8.18 30.25
N ARG A 329 -5.18 -8.15 28.93
CA ARG A 329 -4.12 -8.26 27.93
C ARG A 329 -3.26 -7.01 27.95
N LEU A 330 -1.96 -7.19 28.18
CA LEU A 330 -0.99 -6.11 28.11
C LEU A 330 -0.40 -5.97 26.70
N THR A 331 -0.29 -4.73 26.26
CA THR A 331 0.46 -4.32 25.06
C THR A 331 1.24 -3.05 25.38
N ALA A 332 2.39 -2.83 24.74
CA ALA A 332 3.18 -1.64 24.94
C ALA A 332 3.71 -1.09 23.62
N PHE A 333 3.97 0.20 23.56
CA PHE A 333 4.64 0.84 22.44
C PHE A 333 5.58 1.95 22.91
N ALA A 334 6.73 2.06 22.25
CA ALA A 334 7.69 3.12 22.42
C ALA A 334 7.33 4.31 21.52
N THR A 335 7.47 5.55 22.02
CA THR A 335 7.29 6.76 21.22
C THR A 335 8.24 7.88 21.59
N SER A 336 8.60 8.72 20.61
CA SER A 336 9.33 9.97 20.82
C SER A 336 8.44 11.21 20.90
N THR A 337 7.11 11.04 20.82
CA THR A 337 6.18 12.18 20.77
C THR A 337 5.92 12.74 22.16
N THR A 338 6.04 14.04 22.32
CA THR A 338 5.76 14.79 23.56
C THR A 338 4.58 15.74 23.36
N GLY A 339 4.00 16.26 24.45
CA GLY A 339 2.93 17.27 24.38
C GLY A 339 1.58 16.76 23.88
N ILE A 340 1.40 15.44 23.73
CA ILE A 340 0.12 14.81 23.37
C ILE A 340 -0.31 13.91 24.53
N PRO A 341 -1.60 13.92 24.94
CA PRO A 341 -2.14 13.01 25.96
C PRO A 341 -1.88 11.54 25.62
N ILE A 342 -1.59 10.72 26.63
CA ILE A 342 -1.24 9.30 26.43
C ILE A 342 -2.36 8.48 25.78
N ALA A 343 -3.63 8.83 26.03
CA ALA A 343 -4.77 8.20 25.38
C ALA A 343 -4.82 8.50 23.87
N ALA A 344 -4.48 9.72 23.45
CA ALA A 344 -4.39 10.08 22.04
C ALA A 344 -3.17 9.42 21.35
N LEU A 345 -2.07 9.25 22.08
CA LEU A 345 -0.91 8.50 21.58
C LEU A 345 -1.24 7.02 21.37
N GLU A 346 -1.95 6.40 22.32
CA GLU A 346 -2.43 5.02 22.18
C GLU A 346 -3.38 4.89 20.99
N LEU A 347 -4.39 5.76 20.87
CA LEU A 347 -5.32 5.72 19.75
C LEU A 347 -4.56 5.83 18.42
N ARG A 348 -3.60 6.76 18.32
CA ARG A 348 -2.76 6.90 17.13
C ARG A 348 -1.91 5.65 16.87
N HIS A 349 -1.40 4.96 17.89
CA HIS A 349 -0.69 3.69 17.70
C HIS A 349 -1.63 2.56 17.25
N ARG A 350 -2.77 2.40 17.93
CA ARG A 350 -3.82 1.40 17.62
C ARG A 350 -4.34 1.52 16.20
N GLN A 351 -4.45 2.75 15.69
CA GLN A 351 -4.82 3.04 14.30
C GLN A 351 -3.83 2.51 13.25
N ARG A 352 -2.63 2.02 13.65
CA ARG A 352 -1.75 1.23 12.78
C ARG A 352 -2.47 0.01 12.19
N ALA A 353 -3.53 -0.51 12.82
CA ALA A 353 -4.32 -1.61 12.26
C ALA A 353 -4.77 -1.38 10.80
N ARG A 354 -4.88 -0.12 10.35
CA ARG A 354 -5.08 0.21 8.91
C ARG A 354 -4.00 -0.37 7.98
N ALA A 355 -2.79 -0.63 8.48
CA ALA A 355 -1.71 -1.35 7.79
C ALA A 355 -2.18 -2.71 7.26
N GLU A 356 -2.96 -3.44 8.06
CA GLU A 356 -3.50 -4.75 7.69
C GLU A 356 -4.47 -4.64 6.51
N ASP A 357 -5.28 -3.58 6.47
CA ASP A 357 -6.18 -3.31 5.34
C ASP A 357 -5.40 -3.03 4.06
N ARG A 358 -4.31 -2.27 4.12
CA ARG A 358 -3.46 -2.00 2.95
C ARG A 358 -2.71 -3.24 2.49
N ILE A 359 -2.27 -4.09 3.41
CA ILE A 359 -1.68 -5.40 3.07
C ILE A 359 -2.73 -6.28 2.38
N ARG A 360 -3.97 -6.30 2.87
CA ARG A 360 -5.07 -7.02 2.21
C ARG A 360 -5.31 -6.50 0.79
N ALA A 361 -5.32 -5.19 0.61
CA ALA A 361 -5.42 -4.55 -0.71
C ALA A 361 -4.24 -4.90 -1.63
N ALA A 362 -3.00 -4.91 -1.09
CA ALA A 362 -1.81 -5.32 -1.81
C ALA A 362 -1.88 -6.80 -2.23
N ARG A 363 -2.33 -7.70 -1.36
CA ARG A 363 -2.56 -9.12 -1.70
C ARG A 363 -3.60 -9.28 -2.81
N ALA A 364 -4.65 -8.47 -2.80
CA ALA A 364 -5.63 -8.43 -3.88
C ALA A 364 -5.07 -7.81 -5.18
N THR A 365 -3.87 -7.23 -5.15
CA THR A 365 -3.24 -6.48 -6.24
C THR A 365 -1.83 -7.01 -6.49
N GLY A 366 -1.72 -8.31 -6.80
CA GLY A 366 -0.48 -8.97 -7.18
C GLY A 366 0.39 -9.51 -6.03
N LEU A 367 0.35 -8.96 -4.80
CA LEU A 367 1.24 -9.42 -3.71
C LEU A 367 0.92 -10.85 -3.20
N ARG A 368 -0.21 -11.44 -3.58
CA ARG A 368 -0.53 -12.83 -3.20
C ARG A 368 0.41 -13.85 -3.85
N ASN A 369 1.03 -13.51 -4.98
CA ASN A 369 1.94 -14.38 -5.72
C ASN A 369 3.16 -13.59 -6.22
N LEU A 370 4.33 -14.19 -6.13
CA LEU A 370 5.55 -13.73 -6.81
C LEU A 370 5.74 -14.59 -8.06
N PRO A 371 5.30 -14.18 -9.26
CA PRO A 371 5.07 -15.08 -10.39
C PRO A 371 6.35 -15.57 -11.06
N LEU A 372 7.51 -15.06 -10.68
CA LEU A 372 8.79 -15.35 -11.32
C LEU A 372 9.63 -16.28 -10.44
N HIS A 373 10.61 -16.96 -11.05
CA HIS A 373 11.48 -17.88 -10.32
C HIS A 373 12.55 -17.11 -9.53
N ASP A 374 13.19 -16.12 -10.15
CA ASP A 374 14.35 -15.45 -9.56
C ASP A 374 13.98 -14.27 -8.66
N THR A 375 14.75 -14.05 -7.61
CA THR A 375 14.55 -12.97 -6.63
C THR A 375 14.65 -11.60 -7.31
N ALA A 376 15.61 -11.41 -8.21
CA ALA A 376 15.80 -10.13 -8.89
C ALA A 376 14.60 -9.77 -9.79
N GLN A 377 14.01 -10.74 -10.49
CA GLN A 377 12.81 -10.52 -11.29
C GLN A 377 11.60 -10.24 -10.38
N ASN A 378 11.48 -10.95 -9.25
CA ASN A 378 10.42 -10.69 -8.27
C ASN A 378 10.56 -9.35 -7.54
N GLN A 379 11.76 -8.77 -7.44
CA GLN A 379 11.94 -7.39 -7.00
C GLN A 379 11.34 -6.40 -8.00
N ILE A 380 11.49 -6.63 -9.32
CA ILE A 380 10.82 -5.83 -10.36
C ILE A 380 9.29 -5.98 -10.25
N TRP A 381 8.81 -7.21 -10.01
CA TRP A 381 7.38 -7.46 -9.79
C TRP A 381 6.83 -6.70 -8.57
N LEU A 382 7.58 -6.60 -7.47
CA LEU A 382 7.17 -5.77 -6.32
C LEU A 382 7.10 -4.29 -6.67
N GLU A 383 7.98 -3.76 -7.52
CA GLU A 383 7.85 -2.37 -8.00
C GLU A 383 6.63 -2.17 -8.90
N ILE A 384 6.27 -3.17 -9.73
CA ILE A 384 5.03 -3.18 -10.53
C ILE A 384 3.79 -3.19 -9.63
N ILE A 385 3.78 -4.03 -8.58
CA ILE A 385 2.71 -4.04 -7.56
C ILE A 385 2.60 -2.68 -6.90
N GLN A 386 3.71 -2.05 -6.53
CA GLN A 386 3.70 -0.74 -5.92
C GLN A 386 3.17 0.35 -6.88
N LEU A 387 3.50 0.30 -8.18
CA LEU A 387 2.90 1.19 -9.19
C LEU A 387 1.38 0.97 -9.31
N ALA A 388 0.93 -0.28 -9.33
CA ALA A 388 -0.50 -0.61 -9.36
C ALA A 388 -1.23 -0.05 -8.13
N LEU A 389 -0.64 -0.20 -6.94
CA LEU A 389 -1.18 0.31 -5.68
C LEU A 389 -1.11 1.85 -5.60
N ASP A 390 -0.07 2.49 -6.14
CA ASP A 390 -0.03 3.95 -6.29
C ASP A 390 -1.22 4.42 -7.14
N LEU A 391 -1.50 3.78 -8.28
CA LEU A 391 -2.67 4.13 -9.11
C LEU A 391 -3.99 3.93 -8.37
N LEU A 392 -4.14 2.84 -7.61
CA LEU A 392 -5.33 2.57 -6.81
C LEU A 392 -5.47 3.50 -5.59
N ALA A 393 -4.41 4.19 -5.18
CA ALA A 393 -4.45 5.20 -4.12
C ALA A 393 -4.65 6.62 -4.67
N TRP A 394 -3.94 6.97 -5.74
CA TRP A 394 -3.97 8.30 -6.36
C TRP A 394 -5.28 8.57 -7.08
N MET A 395 -5.81 7.59 -7.81
CA MET A 395 -7.06 7.77 -8.55
C MET A 395 -8.23 8.11 -7.61
N PRO A 396 -8.53 7.36 -6.53
CA PRO A 396 -9.60 7.73 -5.62
C PRO A 396 -9.36 9.05 -4.90
N MET A 397 -8.10 9.35 -4.56
CA MET A 397 -7.72 10.59 -3.89
C MET A 397 -7.98 11.83 -4.76
N LEU A 398 -7.76 11.73 -6.08
CA LEU A 398 -7.93 12.84 -7.03
C LEU A 398 -9.33 12.90 -7.66
N ALA A 399 -9.98 11.76 -7.86
CA ALA A 399 -11.14 11.65 -8.76
C ALA A 399 -12.45 11.21 -8.08
N LEU A 400 -12.38 10.56 -6.92
CA LEU A 400 -13.55 10.00 -6.24
C LEU A 400 -13.92 10.78 -4.97
N THR A 401 -15.21 10.78 -4.64
CA THR A 401 -15.76 11.48 -3.48
C THR A 401 -16.62 10.53 -2.63
N GLY A 402 -16.98 10.99 -1.42
CA GLY A 402 -17.86 10.26 -0.51
C GLY A 402 -17.38 8.84 -0.19
N LYS A 403 -18.31 7.87 -0.22
CA LYS A 403 -17.97 6.45 0.07
C LYS A 403 -17.09 5.81 -1.01
N ALA A 404 -17.09 6.32 -2.24
CA ALA A 404 -16.33 5.74 -3.35
C ALA A 404 -14.82 5.93 -3.18
N ARG A 405 -14.39 7.02 -2.54
CA ARG A 405 -12.98 7.29 -2.22
C ARG A 405 -12.32 6.20 -1.36
N ARG A 406 -13.11 5.46 -0.57
CA ARG A 406 -12.65 4.40 0.34
C ARG A 406 -12.84 3.00 -0.23
N TRP A 407 -13.18 2.86 -1.52
CA TRP A 407 -13.36 1.54 -2.11
C TRP A 407 -12.02 0.84 -2.28
N GLU A 408 -11.91 -0.34 -1.68
CA GLU A 408 -10.78 -1.24 -1.87
C GLU A 408 -10.75 -1.84 -3.30
N PRO A 409 -9.60 -2.42 -3.74
CA PRO A 409 -9.40 -2.89 -5.11
C PRO A 409 -10.53 -3.78 -5.66
N ARG A 410 -11.03 -4.73 -4.86
CA ARG A 410 -12.14 -5.62 -5.27
C ARG A 410 -13.39 -4.84 -5.66
N ARG A 411 -13.73 -3.79 -4.89
CA ARG A 411 -14.93 -2.99 -5.12
C ARG A 411 -14.73 -2.03 -6.29
N LEU A 412 -13.55 -1.44 -6.44
CA LEU A 412 -13.20 -0.63 -7.60
C LEU A 412 -13.30 -1.44 -8.90
N ARG A 413 -12.74 -2.65 -8.92
CA ARG A 413 -12.83 -3.57 -10.06
C ARG A 413 -14.28 -3.92 -10.41
N LEU A 414 -15.06 -4.31 -9.40
CA LEU A 414 -16.45 -4.73 -9.60
C LEU A 414 -17.35 -3.60 -10.09
N ARG A 415 -17.14 -2.38 -9.63
CA ARG A 415 -18.07 -1.25 -9.84
C ARG A 415 -17.63 -0.29 -10.93
N LEU A 416 -16.33 -0.01 -11.01
CA LEU A 416 -15.78 0.95 -11.97
C LEU A 416 -15.15 0.19 -13.13
N PHE A 417 -14.11 -0.59 -12.86
CA PHE A 417 -13.24 -1.05 -13.94
C PHE A 417 -13.89 -2.08 -14.85
N SER A 418 -14.73 -2.98 -14.32
CA SER A 418 -15.46 -3.99 -15.11
C SER A 418 -16.52 -3.40 -16.05
N ALA A 419 -16.86 -2.12 -15.91
CA ALA A 419 -17.92 -1.49 -16.71
C ALA A 419 -17.61 -1.59 -18.21
N ALA A 420 -18.53 -2.15 -18.97
CA ALA A 420 -18.44 -2.21 -20.43
C ALA A 420 -18.83 -0.87 -21.06
N ALA A 421 -18.23 -0.56 -22.19
CA ALA A 421 -18.58 0.61 -22.97
C ALA A 421 -18.53 0.32 -24.48
N GLN A 422 -19.32 1.09 -25.23
CA GLN A 422 -19.24 1.10 -26.67
C GLN A 422 -18.19 2.13 -27.12
N ILE A 423 -17.28 1.75 -28.02
CA ILE A 423 -16.42 2.71 -28.69
C ILE A 423 -17.11 3.25 -29.94
N VAL A 424 -17.20 4.57 -30.04
CA VAL A 424 -17.81 5.26 -31.17
C VAL A 424 -16.84 6.29 -31.74
N THR A 425 -16.59 6.23 -33.04
CA THR A 425 -15.77 7.23 -33.75
C THR A 425 -16.71 8.20 -34.46
N THR A 426 -16.67 9.47 -34.09
CA THR A 426 -17.45 10.55 -34.72
C THR A 426 -16.58 11.79 -34.88
N ALA A 427 -16.62 12.45 -36.04
CA ALA A 427 -15.84 13.67 -36.32
C ALA A 427 -14.35 13.54 -35.94
N ARG A 428 -13.71 12.42 -36.34
CA ARG A 428 -12.29 12.07 -36.03
C ARG A 428 -11.95 11.96 -34.54
N ARG A 429 -12.94 11.94 -33.65
CA ARG A 429 -12.77 11.72 -32.21
C ARG A 429 -13.34 10.37 -31.81
N ARG A 430 -12.58 9.62 -31.01
CA ARG A 430 -13.04 8.39 -30.36
C ARG A 430 -13.77 8.76 -29.06
N ARG A 431 -14.93 8.17 -28.84
CA ARG A 431 -15.76 8.35 -27.65
C ARG A 431 -16.04 6.99 -27.03
N LEU A 432 -15.83 6.87 -25.73
CA LEU A 432 -16.17 5.67 -24.96
C LEU A 432 -17.52 5.93 -24.27
N ARG A 433 -18.57 5.20 -24.68
CA ARG A 433 -19.94 5.37 -24.16
C ARG A 433 -20.28 4.22 -23.23
N PHE A 434 -20.29 4.49 -21.92
CA PHE A 434 -20.66 3.50 -20.91
C PHE A 434 -22.14 3.12 -21.00
N ALA A 435 -22.45 1.90 -20.58
CA ALA A 435 -23.82 1.41 -20.55
C ALA A 435 -24.70 2.26 -19.62
N ARG A 436 -25.82 2.79 -20.14
CA ARG A 436 -26.77 3.63 -19.37
C ARG A 436 -27.32 2.94 -18.12
N HIS A 437 -27.47 1.62 -18.16
CA HIS A 437 -28.02 0.83 -17.06
C HIS A 437 -26.96 0.43 -16.02
N TRP A 438 -25.69 0.71 -16.26
CA TRP A 438 -24.64 0.39 -15.29
C TRP A 438 -24.73 1.36 -14.09
N PRO A 439 -24.93 0.86 -12.85
CA PRO A 439 -25.27 1.74 -11.71
C PRO A 439 -24.23 2.78 -11.32
N TRP A 440 -22.98 2.61 -11.76
CA TRP A 440 -21.86 3.48 -11.40
C TRP A 440 -21.33 4.30 -12.57
N THR A 441 -22.09 4.41 -13.67
CA THR A 441 -21.70 5.22 -14.83
C THR A 441 -21.41 6.66 -14.42
N ASP A 442 -22.27 7.29 -13.60
CA ASP A 442 -22.07 8.66 -13.14
C ASP A 442 -20.79 8.80 -12.30
N VAL A 443 -20.46 7.80 -11.48
CA VAL A 443 -19.21 7.80 -10.71
C VAL A 443 -17.99 7.77 -11.63
N ILE A 444 -18.04 6.99 -12.71
CA ILE A 444 -16.96 6.91 -13.71
C ILE A 444 -16.83 8.24 -14.47
N THR A 445 -17.93 8.79 -14.97
CA THR A 445 -17.91 10.02 -15.76
C THR A 445 -17.51 11.23 -14.92
N ASP A 446 -17.99 11.32 -13.67
CA ASP A 446 -17.59 12.37 -12.74
C ASP A 446 -16.10 12.28 -12.39
N ALA A 447 -15.58 11.06 -12.18
CA ALA A 447 -14.16 10.85 -11.93
C ALA A 447 -13.31 11.34 -13.11
N LEU A 448 -13.71 11.01 -14.34
CA LEU A 448 -13.04 11.48 -15.55
C LEU A 448 -13.14 13.00 -15.71
N ALA A 449 -14.28 13.61 -15.39
CA ALA A 449 -14.45 15.06 -15.43
C ALA A 449 -13.52 15.76 -14.42
N ARG A 450 -13.41 15.23 -13.19
CA ARG A 450 -12.50 15.76 -12.16
C ARG A 450 -11.03 15.62 -12.59
N LEU A 451 -10.63 14.45 -13.12
CA LEU A 451 -9.30 14.26 -13.67
C LEU A 451 -9.03 15.24 -14.83
N ALA A 452 -9.98 15.43 -15.74
CA ALA A 452 -9.85 16.34 -16.87
C ALA A 452 -9.61 17.79 -16.44
N ALA A 453 -10.23 18.21 -15.33
CA ALA A 453 -10.09 19.55 -14.76
C ALA A 453 -8.73 19.81 -14.07
N LEU A 454 -7.96 18.77 -13.74
CA LEU A 454 -6.61 18.94 -13.23
C LEU A 454 -5.69 19.54 -14.32
N PRO A 455 -4.71 20.38 -13.94
CA PRO A 455 -3.72 20.85 -14.89
C PRO A 455 -2.99 19.66 -15.52
N ASN A 456 -2.52 19.82 -16.76
CA ASN A 456 -1.63 18.83 -17.34
C ASN A 456 -0.26 18.92 -16.64
N PRO A 457 0.48 17.81 -16.55
CA PRO A 457 1.85 17.84 -16.07
C PRO A 457 2.71 18.71 -16.99
N ASP A 458 3.69 19.40 -16.41
CA ASP A 458 4.64 20.26 -17.12
C ASP A 458 5.52 19.49 -18.12
#